data_AF-A0AAD7SP38-F1
#
_entry.id   AF-A0AAD7SP38-F1
#
_cell.length_a   1.000
_cell.length_b   1.000
_cell.length_c   1.000
_cell.angle_alpha   90.00
_cell.angle_beta   90.00
_cell.angle_gamma   90.00
#
_symmetry.space_group_name_H-M   'P 1'
#
loop_
_entity.id
_entity.type
_entity.pdbx_description
1 polymer ?
#
loop_
_entity_poly.entity_id
_entity_poly.type
_entity_poly.pdbx_seq_one_letter_code
_entity_poly.pdbx_strand_id
1 'polypeptide(L)'
;MRVTRASDIPVYDLSLIRGLWEGRVKKYKQRQKKEQDRLEKSALAKVNQQWQYRLVCRTMKPSELSELEHYLERTPLSNARNYNGVSNLQPYQESLEADSDQKVQIEEQGFIFELDDKTRTELPDYIQDMTHLKEWHIRGTSICKIPEYIENFHELQVLDLPKNCIEELPVEIGKLVSLKELNVSYNKLSSIPPELGECEELERLEVIANLDIKELPFELSNLKKLTYLDLSANKLSCIPVCVLRMSKLQWLDISNNLLIDLPQDIDRLEELQTVFLHKNKLTYLPMEMTLISTLKMIVVSGDLLVCIPTQLCDNPAIKFITLYDNPTEAHLEKGYEIPEDYEIIRNKEFLDTYIESIKKRDTAPIYTTKVSLSCHL
;
A
#
# COMPACT_ATOMS: atom_id res chain seq x y z
N MET A 1 -45.00 23.57 15.29
CA MET A 1 -45.03 25.04 15.10
C MET A 1 -44.23 25.70 16.24
N ARG A 2 -42.97 26.09 16.01
CA ARG A 2 -42.19 26.90 16.95
C ARG A 2 -42.23 28.36 16.45
N VAL A 3 -42.81 29.24 17.24
CA VAL A 3 -42.91 30.68 16.97
C VAL A 3 -41.62 31.35 17.46
N THR A 4 -40.80 31.81 16.52
CA THR A 4 -39.65 32.69 16.81
C THR A 4 -40.14 34.11 17.03
N ARG A 5 -40.17 34.57 18.29
CA ARG A 5 -40.33 36.00 18.61
C ARG A 5 -38.97 36.67 18.46
N ALA A 6 -38.77 37.41 17.37
CA ALA A 6 -37.72 38.41 17.28
C ALA A 6 -38.15 39.61 18.13
N SER A 7 -37.42 39.86 19.22
CA SER A 7 -37.58 41.06 20.03
C SER A 7 -36.81 42.20 19.35
N ASP A 8 -37.54 43.08 18.67
CA ASP A 8 -37.00 44.30 18.07
C ASP A 8 -36.57 45.27 19.18
N ILE A 9 -35.26 45.46 19.33
CA ILE A 9 -34.66 46.44 20.22
C ILE A 9 -34.67 47.78 19.46
N PRO A 10 -35.36 48.82 19.95
CA PRO A 10 -35.33 50.12 19.30
C PRO A 10 -33.95 50.77 19.50
N VAL A 11 -33.15 50.83 18.44
CA VAL A 11 -31.88 51.54 18.45
C VAL A 11 -32.14 53.01 18.14
N TYR A 12 -32.03 53.85 19.17
CA TYR A 12 -32.36 55.28 19.11
C TYR A 12 -31.29 56.16 18.44
N ASP A 13 -30.17 55.60 17.98
CA ASP A 13 -29.14 56.40 17.34
C ASP A 13 -28.44 55.67 16.18
N LEU A 14 -29.08 55.73 15.01
CA LEU A 14 -28.57 55.18 13.75
C LEU A 14 -27.23 55.81 13.32
N SER A 15 -26.87 56.97 13.86
CA SER A 15 -25.64 57.69 13.52
C SER A 15 -24.39 56.99 14.07
N LEU A 16 -24.47 56.41 15.28
CA LEU A 16 -23.39 55.61 15.89
C LEU A 16 -23.19 54.26 15.17
N ILE A 17 -24.28 53.58 14.81
CA ILE A 17 -24.22 52.34 14.01
C ILE A 17 -23.64 52.63 12.63
N ARG A 18 -24.06 53.72 11.99
CA ARG A 18 -23.53 54.15 10.70
C ARG A 18 -22.04 54.45 10.78
N GLY A 19 -21.57 55.16 11.81
CA GLY A 19 -20.15 55.42 12.03
C GLY A 19 -19.32 54.14 12.24
N LEU A 20 -19.85 53.17 13.00
CA LEU A 20 -19.21 51.86 13.19
C LEU A 20 -19.18 51.03 11.91
N TRP A 21 -20.24 51.08 11.11
CA TRP A 21 -20.33 50.38 9.83
C TRP A 21 -19.40 51.00 8.79
N GLU A 22 -19.38 52.33 8.67
CA GLU A 22 -18.44 53.07 7.82
C GLU A 22 -16.99 52.81 8.22
N GLY A 23 -16.69 52.74 9.53
CA GLY A 23 -15.39 52.34 10.05
C GLY A 23 -15.00 50.91 9.68
N ARG A 24 -15.94 49.95 9.77
CA ARG A 24 -15.74 48.56 9.35
C ARG A 24 -15.53 48.44 7.84
N VAL A 25 -16.33 49.12 7.03
CA VAL A 25 -16.22 49.13 5.57
C VAL A 25 -14.89 49.75 5.14
N LYS A 26 -14.45 50.84 5.79
CA LYS A 26 -13.16 51.47 5.51
C LYS A 26 -11.99 50.54 5.87
N LYS A 27 -12.05 49.86 7.02
CA LYS A 27 -11.05 48.84 7.42
C LYS A 27 -11.06 47.63 6.47
N TYR A 28 -12.22 47.19 6.01
CA TYR A 28 -12.36 46.09 5.06
C TYR A 28 -11.74 46.46 3.70
N LYS A 29 -12.04 47.64 3.16
CA LYS A 29 -11.41 48.14 1.93
C LYS A 29 -9.89 48.29 2.06
N GLN A 30 -9.38 48.73 3.22
CA GLN A 30 -7.94 48.77 3.47
C GLN A 30 -7.29 47.40 3.55
N ARG A 31 -7.97 46.40 4.12
CA ARG A 31 -7.49 45.00 4.15
C ARG A 31 -7.43 44.42 2.74
N GLN A 32 -8.50 44.59 1.95
CA GLN A 32 -8.55 44.18 0.55
C GLN A 32 -7.41 44.81 -0.27
N LYS A 33 -7.18 46.11 -0.11
CA LYS A 33 -6.07 46.79 -0.81
C LYS A 33 -4.70 46.25 -0.38
N LYS A 34 -4.47 46.01 0.92
CA LYS A 34 -3.21 45.42 1.41
C LYS A 34 -3.01 43.99 0.93
N GLU A 35 -4.08 43.22 0.79
CA GLU A 35 -4.05 41.85 0.30
C GLU A 35 -3.78 41.79 -1.20
N GLN A 36 -4.33 42.75 -1.95
CA GLN A 36 -4.04 42.95 -3.36
C GLN A 36 -2.60 43.43 -3.59
N ASP A 37 -2.11 44.37 -2.78
CA ASP A 37 -0.69 44.77 -2.78
C ASP A 37 0.24 43.60 -2.40
N ARG A 38 -0.21 42.71 -1.50
CA ARG A 38 0.53 41.49 -1.13
C ARG A 38 0.55 40.49 -2.28
N LEU A 39 -0.56 40.32 -3.01
CA LEU A 39 -0.63 39.46 -4.20
C LEU A 39 0.21 40.01 -5.36
N GLU A 40 0.20 41.32 -5.59
CA GLU A 40 1.03 41.99 -6.60
C GLU A 40 2.53 41.94 -6.26
N LYS A 41 2.88 42.04 -4.97
CA LYS A 41 4.28 41.91 -4.50
C LYS A 41 4.72 40.46 -4.26
N SER A 42 3.79 39.51 -4.15
CA SER A 42 4.11 38.11 -3.94
C SER A 42 4.78 37.55 -5.19
N ALA A 43 5.74 36.66 -5.00
CA ALA A 43 6.58 36.05 -6.02
C ALA A 43 5.81 35.42 -7.19
N LEU A 44 4.48 35.28 -7.09
CA LEU A 44 3.59 34.79 -8.13
C LEU A 44 3.75 35.51 -9.47
N ALA A 45 3.93 36.84 -9.51
CA ALA A 45 4.11 37.57 -10.77
C ALA A 45 5.48 37.27 -11.41
N LYS A 46 6.53 37.12 -10.60
CA LYS A 46 7.88 36.73 -11.05
C LYS A 46 7.93 35.27 -11.48
N VAL A 47 7.26 34.39 -10.74
CA VAL A 47 7.10 32.97 -11.07
C VAL A 47 6.33 32.85 -12.37
N ASN A 48 5.21 33.55 -12.53
CA ASN A 48 4.43 33.52 -13.77
C ASN A 48 5.25 34.10 -14.95
N GLN A 49 6.03 35.16 -14.76
CA GLN A 49 6.96 35.65 -15.79
C GLN A 49 8.04 34.61 -16.14
N GLN A 50 8.64 33.94 -15.15
CA GLN A 50 9.62 32.88 -15.37
C GLN A 50 9.02 31.67 -16.07
N TRP A 51 7.77 31.33 -15.77
CA TRP A 51 7.03 30.26 -16.44
C TRP A 51 6.66 30.63 -17.88
N GLN A 52 6.19 31.84 -18.13
CA GLN A 52 5.94 32.33 -19.49
C GLN A 52 7.23 32.36 -20.32
N TYR A 53 8.35 32.79 -19.71
CA TYR A 53 9.67 32.71 -20.34
C TYR A 53 10.05 31.27 -20.71
N ARG A 54 9.91 30.32 -19.77
CA ARG A 54 10.19 28.90 -20.03
C ARG A 54 9.28 28.30 -21.10
N LEU A 55 8.01 28.72 -21.16
CA LEU A 55 7.07 28.29 -22.19
C LEU A 55 7.53 28.76 -23.57
N VAL A 56 7.92 30.03 -23.68
CA VAL A 56 8.39 30.63 -24.94
C VAL A 56 9.69 29.98 -25.41
N CYS A 57 10.67 29.77 -24.51
CA CYS A 57 11.90 29.05 -24.82
C CYS A 57 11.63 27.62 -25.33
N ARG A 58 10.61 26.94 -24.82
CA ARG A 58 10.21 25.60 -25.28
C ARG A 58 9.64 25.57 -26.68
N THR A 59 9.10 26.70 -27.15
CA THR A 59 8.46 26.82 -28.48
C THR A 59 9.39 27.38 -29.57
N MET A 60 10.56 27.90 -29.21
CA MET A 60 11.53 28.49 -30.14
C MET A 60 12.51 27.46 -30.70
N LYS A 61 13.07 27.75 -31.89
CA LYS A 61 14.10 26.91 -32.49
C LYS A 61 15.44 27.10 -31.75
N PRO A 62 16.34 26.09 -31.72
CA PRO A 62 17.60 26.16 -30.95
C PRO A 62 18.49 27.35 -31.32
N SER A 63 18.45 27.78 -32.58
CA SER A 63 19.20 28.96 -33.07
C SER A 63 18.66 30.29 -32.52
N GLU A 64 17.35 30.39 -32.28
CA GLU A 64 16.71 31.60 -31.72
C GLU A 64 16.93 31.71 -30.21
N LEU A 65 17.02 30.55 -29.53
CA LEU A 65 17.26 30.43 -28.09
C LEU A 65 18.68 30.90 -27.71
N SER A 66 19.69 30.52 -28.52
CA SER A 66 21.08 30.97 -28.35
C SER A 66 21.24 32.48 -28.59
N GLU A 67 20.47 33.04 -29.53
CA GLU A 67 20.47 34.48 -29.79
C GLU A 67 19.82 35.24 -28.62
N LEU A 68 18.72 34.71 -28.07
CA LEU A 68 18.01 35.27 -26.91
C LEU A 68 18.86 35.26 -25.63
N GLU A 69 19.60 34.18 -25.37
CA GLU A 69 20.57 34.09 -24.26
C GLU A 69 21.70 35.12 -24.41
N HIS A 70 22.23 35.29 -25.63
CA HIS A 70 23.25 36.30 -25.92
C HIS A 70 22.78 37.75 -25.74
N TYR A 71 21.48 38.01 -25.96
CA TYR A 71 20.88 39.33 -25.73
C TYR A 71 20.60 39.61 -24.23
N LEU A 72 20.27 38.59 -23.45
CA LEU A 72 20.00 38.70 -22.01
C LEU A 72 21.27 38.93 -21.17
N GLU A 73 22.43 38.46 -21.64
CA GLU A 73 23.69 38.54 -20.89
C GLU A 73 24.47 39.88 -21.05
N ARG A 74 24.04 40.83 -21.87
CA ARG A 74 24.82 42.06 -22.10
C ARG A 74 24.57 43.17 -21.06
N THR A 75 25.50 43.33 -20.11
CA THR A 75 26.26 44.59 -19.81
C THR A 75 27.25 44.42 -18.63
N PRO A 76 28.45 45.07 -18.62
CA PRO A 76 29.39 45.41 -19.69
C PRO A 76 30.78 44.75 -19.52
N LEU A 77 31.57 44.71 -20.60
CA LEU A 77 32.99 44.32 -20.58
C LEU A 77 33.84 45.29 -19.74
N SER A 78 34.35 44.83 -18.60
CA SER A 78 35.59 45.35 -18.01
C SER A 78 36.32 44.26 -17.22
N ASN A 79 37.10 43.46 -17.95
CA ASN A 79 38.48 43.06 -17.63
C ASN A 79 38.83 41.80 -18.41
N ALA A 80 39.16 42.03 -19.68
CA ALA A 80 39.97 41.10 -20.44
C ALA A 80 41.40 41.05 -19.88
N ARG A 81 42.06 39.91 -20.12
CA ARG A 81 43.50 39.55 -20.02
C ARG A 81 43.77 38.56 -18.88
N ASN A 82 44.27 37.35 -19.08
CA ASN A 82 44.86 36.61 -20.21
C ASN A 82 44.66 35.10 -19.86
N TYR A 83 44.42 34.15 -20.76
CA TYR A 83 45.35 33.64 -21.77
C TYR A 83 44.62 32.69 -22.75
N ASN A 84 44.93 32.83 -24.03
CA ASN A 84 44.64 31.94 -25.16
C ASN A 84 45.10 30.48 -24.88
N GLY A 85 44.58 29.40 -25.46
CA GLY A 85 43.61 29.19 -26.52
C GLY A 85 43.73 27.74 -27.03
N VAL A 86 42.59 27.21 -27.47
CA VAL A 86 42.37 26.11 -28.44
C VAL A 86 42.61 24.66 -27.98
N SER A 87 41.50 23.97 -27.71
CA SER A 87 41.32 22.51 -27.89
C SER A 87 39.91 22.34 -28.50
N ASN A 88 39.82 22.02 -29.80
CA ASN A 88 39.55 20.68 -30.32
C ASN A 88 38.16 20.12 -29.93
N LEU A 89 37.19 20.19 -30.85
CA LEU A 89 36.66 19.05 -31.62
C LEU A 89 35.20 19.26 -32.09
N GLN A 90 35.01 19.14 -33.39
CA GLN A 90 33.82 18.70 -34.11
C GLN A 90 34.28 18.28 -35.52
N PRO A 91 33.56 17.49 -36.35
CA PRO A 91 32.18 16.98 -36.18
C PRO A 91 31.87 15.55 -36.76
N TYR A 92 30.60 15.09 -36.61
CA TYR A 92 29.84 14.15 -37.50
C TYR A 92 30.29 12.66 -37.55
N GLN A 93 29.48 11.59 -37.66
CA GLN A 93 28.06 11.31 -37.96
C GLN A 93 27.85 9.78 -37.84
N GLU A 94 26.65 9.31 -37.49
CA GLU A 94 25.97 8.04 -37.87
C GLU A 94 24.96 7.72 -36.76
N SER A 95 23.72 7.27 -36.97
CA SER A 95 22.80 7.16 -38.09
C SER A 95 21.48 6.66 -37.49
N LEU A 96 20.39 6.94 -38.20
CA LEU A 96 19.00 6.56 -37.91
C LEU A 96 18.80 5.07 -37.57
N GLU A 97 17.94 4.80 -36.57
CA GLU A 97 16.95 3.69 -36.44
C GLU A 97 16.23 3.89 -35.07
N ALA A 98 15.05 4.52 -34.99
CA ALA A 98 13.69 3.97 -35.18
C ALA A 98 13.21 2.98 -34.08
N ASP A 99 12.05 3.32 -33.48
CA ASP A 99 11.17 2.56 -32.55
C ASP A 99 11.65 2.34 -31.09
N SER A 100 10.88 2.60 -30.03
CA SER A 100 9.49 3.03 -29.88
C SER A 100 9.27 3.62 -28.48
N ASP A 101 8.44 4.66 -28.40
CA ASP A 101 7.84 5.25 -27.21
C ASP A 101 7.46 4.25 -26.10
N GLN A 102 7.74 4.60 -24.84
CA GLN A 102 6.64 4.91 -23.91
C GLN A 102 7.08 5.91 -22.84
N LYS A 103 6.73 7.16 -23.16
CA LYS A 103 6.57 8.31 -22.27
C LYS A 103 6.16 7.89 -20.86
N VAL A 104 6.92 8.33 -19.87
CA VAL A 104 6.39 8.62 -18.54
C VAL A 104 5.19 9.55 -18.76
N GLN A 105 3.97 9.01 -18.63
CA GLN A 105 2.72 9.75 -18.72
C GLN A 105 2.61 10.65 -17.50
N ILE A 106 3.31 11.78 -17.51
CA ILE A 106 3.05 12.89 -16.59
C ILE A 106 1.94 13.75 -17.22
N GLU A 107 0.76 13.20 -17.43
CA GLU A 107 -0.42 13.98 -17.82
C GLU A 107 -1.63 13.45 -17.02
N GLU A 108 -2.19 14.34 -16.17
CA GLU A 108 -3.42 14.25 -15.33
C GLU A 108 -3.32 13.92 -13.82
N GLN A 109 -2.19 13.42 -13.30
CA GLN A 109 -2.05 13.01 -11.89
C GLN A 109 -1.32 14.03 -10.98
N GLY A 110 -1.84 15.24 -10.79
CA GLY A 110 -1.17 16.27 -9.95
C GLY A 110 -0.98 15.92 -8.45
N PHE A 111 -1.46 14.76 -7.99
CA PHE A 111 -1.44 14.34 -6.58
C PHE A 111 -0.91 12.91 -6.37
N ILE A 112 -0.52 12.20 -7.44
CA ILE A 112 -0.11 10.79 -7.37
C ILE A 112 1.34 10.70 -7.82
N PHE A 113 2.15 10.01 -7.03
CA PHE A 113 3.54 9.68 -7.34
C PHE A 113 3.65 8.17 -7.54
N GLU A 114 3.97 7.76 -8.76
CA GLU A 114 4.17 6.36 -9.11
C GLU A 114 5.65 6.09 -9.43
N LEU A 115 6.20 5.02 -8.86
CA LEU A 115 7.56 4.56 -9.12
C LEU A 115 7.59 3.04 -9.23
N ASP A 116 7.85 2.54 -10.45
CA ASP A 116 8.02 1.11 -10.76
C ASP A 116 9.36 0.92 -11.49
N ASP A 117 10.45 1.17 -10.76
CA ASP A 117 11.81 0.97 -11.28
C ASP A 117 12.58 -0.01 -10.38
N LYS A 118 12.76 -1.22 -10.92
CA LYS A 118 13.46 -2.33 -10.24
C LYS A 118 14.91 -2.02 -9.90
N THR A 119 15.52 -1.05 -10.58
CA THR A 119 16.94 -0.73 -10.41
C THR A 119 17.20 0.34 -9.36
N ARG A 120 16.15 1.04 -8.88
CA ARG A 120 16.31 2.12 -7.91
C ARG A 120 16.43 1.60 -6.49
N THR A 121 17.48 2.05 -5.81
CA THR A 121 17.79 1.75 -4.41
C THR A 121 17.33 2.84 -3.45
N GLU A 122 17.09 4.06 -3.94
CA GLU A 122 16.73 5.23 -3.13
C GLU A 122 15.60 6.03 -3.77
N LEU A 123 14.82 6.72 -2.92
CA LEU A 123 13.80 7.66 -3.38
C LEU A 123 14.46 8.92 -3.97
N PRO A 124 13.90 9.52 -5.03
CA PRO A 124 14.48 10.71 -5.62
C PRO A 124 14.40 11.92 -4.69
N ASP A 125 15.50 12.68 -4.55
CA ASP A 125 15.58 13.86 -3.66
C ASP A 125 14.47 14.90 -3.89
N TYR A 126 14.02 15.04 -5.14
CA TYR A 126 12.96 16.01 -5.49
C TYR A 126 11.60 15.67 -4.90
N ILE A 127 11.38 14.43 -4.41
CA ILE A 127 10.09 14.06 -3.81
C ILE A 127 9.85 14.88 -2.54
N GLN A 128 10.90 15.27 -1.82
CA GLN A 128 10.84 16.07 -0.60
C GLN A 128 10.07 17.39 -0.79
N ASP A 129 10.18 18.00 -1.98
CA ASP A 129 9.53 19.27 -2.29
C ASP A 129 8.06 19.11 -2.75
N MET A 130 7.61 17.87 -2.98
CA MET A 130 6.28 17.54 -3.49
C MET A 130 5.26 17.26 -2.39
N THR A 131 5.23 18.09 -1.34
CA THR A 131 4.36 17.92 -0.16
C THR A 131 2.85 17.95 -0.43
N HIS A 132 2.45 18.31 -1.65
CA HIS A 132 1.07 18.29 -2.13
C HIS A 132 0.61 16.91 -2.59
N LEU A 133 1.50 15.91 -2.66
CA LEU A 133 1.14 14.55 -3.05
C LEU A 133 0.20 13.91 -2.03
N LYS A 134 -0.81 13.22 -2.54
CA LYS A 134 -1.81 12.48 -1.77
C LYS A 134 -1.62 10.98 -1.85
N GLU A 135 -1.00 10.49 -2.91
CA GLU A 135 -0.84 9.06 -3.12
C GLU A 135 0.58 8.75 -3.58
N TRP A 136 1.22 7.80 -2.90
CA TRP A 136 2.52 7.25 -3.27
C TRP A 136 2.33 5.79 -3.61
N HIS A 137 2.67 5.41 -4.84
CA HIS A 137 2.67 4.02 -5.32
C HIS A 137 4.08 3.66 -5.77
N ILE A 138 4.86 3.07 -4.87
CA ILE A 138 6.24 2.67 -5.12
C ILE A 138 6.30 1.15 -5.06
N ARG A 139 6.39 0.52 -6.23
CA ARG A 139 6.30 -0.94 -6.36
C ARG A 139 7.58 -1.51 -6.95
N GLY A 140 8.01 -2.64 -6.40
CA GLY A 140 9.05 -3.45 -7.04
C GLY A 140 10.42 -2.76 -7.14
N THR A 141 10.73 -1.82 -6.25
CA THR A 141 12.03 -1.16 -6.18
C THR A 141 12.94 -1.82 -5.14
N SER A 142 14.23 -1.49 -5.13
CA SER A 142 15.17 -1.98 -4.11
C SER A 142 15.31 -1.01 -2.92
N ILE A 143 14.29 -0.21 -2.62
CA ILE A 143 14.31 0.74 -1.51
C ILE A 143 14.30 0.00 -0.18
N CYS A 144 15.26 0.32 0.68
CA CYS A 144 15.40 -0.30 2.01
C CYS A 144 14.89 0.57 3.16
N LYS A 145 14.73 1.88 2.95
CA LYS A 145 14.34 2.82 4.00
C LYS A 145 13.37 3.85 3.47
N ILE A 146 12.34 4.13 4.27
CA ILE A 146 11.50 5.30 4.07
C ILE A 146 12.18 6.49 4.76
N PRO A 147 12.33 7.62 4.08
CA PRO A 147 13.01 8.79 4.61
C PRO A 147 12.18 9.51 5.68
N GLU A 148 12.86 10.09 6.67
CA GLU A 148 12.24 10.83 7.79
C GLU A 148 11.39 12.02 7.32
N TYR A 149 11.74 12.61 6.17
CA TYR A 149 10.97 13.72 5.59
C TYR A 149 9.54 13.34 5.16
N ILE A 150 9.14 12.06 5.28
CA ILE A 150 7.75 11.63 5.10
C ILE A 150 6.80 12.37 6.05
N GLU A 151 7.28 12.89 7.19
CA GLU A 151 6.45 13.70 8.09
C GLU A 151 5.85 14.95 7.42
N ASN A 152 6.46 15.46 6.35
CA ASN A 152 6.00 16.67 5.66
C ASN A 152 4.76 16.44 4.77
N PHE A 153 4.38 15.18 4.52
CA PHE A 153 3.27 14.82 3.62
C PHE A 153 1.95 14.71 4.39
N HIS A 154 1.52 15.82 5.01
CA HIS A 154 0.31 15.84 5.83
C HIS A 154 -0.99 15.53 5.06
N GLU A 155 -0.99 15.70 3.74
CA GLU A 155 -2.13 15.40 2.86
C GLU A 155 -2.09 13.98 2.27
N LEU A 156 -1.07 13.17 2.60
CA LEU A 156 -0.95 11.81 2.10
C LEU A 156 -2.09 10.95 2.61
N GLN A 157 -2.82 10.32 1.69
CA GLN A 157 -3.95 9.44 1.93
C GLN A 157 -3.60 7.99 1.64
N VAL A 158 -2.75 7.74 0.64
CA VAL A 158 -2.37 6.38 0.22
C VAL A 158 -0.86 6.28 0.19
N LEU A 159 -0.33 5.31 0.93
CA LEU A 159 1.07 4.92 0.90
C LEU A 159 1.17 3.44 0.55
N ASP A 160 1.40 3.16 -0.73
CA ASP A 160 1.52 1.83 -1.29
C ASP A 160 2.99 1.55 -1.65
N LEU A 161 3.65 0.75 -0.82
CA LEU A 161 5.06 0.39 -0.91
C LEU A 161 5.30 -1.14 -1.06
N PRO A 162 4.55 -1.89 -1.88
CA PRO A 162 4.69 -3.33 -1.93
C PRO A 162 5.93 -3.78 -2.70
N LYS A 163 6.49 -4.93 -2.30
CA LYS A 163 7.63 -5.60 -2.97
C LYS A 163 8.89 -4.73 -3.01
N ASN A 164 9.22 -4.08 -1.89
CA ASN A 164 10.50 -3.40 -1.72
C ASN A 164 11.39 -4.15 -0.70
N CYS A 165 12.50 -3.55 -0.28
CA CYS A 165 13.43 -4.12 0.70
C CYS A 165 13.33 -3.42 2.06
N ILE A 166 12.18 -2.81 2.39
CA ILE A 166 12.05 -1.94 3.58
C ILE A 166 12.22 -2.79 4.85
N GLU A 167 13.19 -2.43 5.69
CA GLU A 167 13.51 -3.15 6.92
C GLU A 167 12.75 -2.62 8.15
N GLU A 168 12.51 -1.31 8.18
CA GLU A 168 11.85 -0.62 9.28
C GLU A 168 10.99 0.55 8.75
N LEU A 169 9.86 0.80 9.40
CA LEU A 169 9.07 2.02 9.16
C LEU A 169 9.54 3.12 10.11
N PRO A 170 9.74 4.36 9.63
CA PRO A 170 10.15 5.49 10.45
C PRO A 170 9.06 5.87 11.45
N VAL A 171 9.44 6.38 12.63
CA VAL A 171 8.50 6.86 13.66
C VAL A 171 7.66 8.03 13.15
N GLU A 172 8.20 8.77 12.18
CA GLU A 172 7.56 9.88 11.48
C GLU A 172 6.28 9.46 10.73
N ILE A 173 6.05 8.16 10.50
CA ILE A 173 4.80 7.67 9.89
C ILE A 173 3.56 8.13 10.67
N GLY A 174 3.65 8.27 11.99
CA GLY A 174 2.55 8.73 12.85
C GLY A 174 2.09 10.17 12.54
N LYS A 175 2.94 10.99 11.89
CA LYS A 175 2.62 12.36 11.48
C LYS A 175 1.69 12.43 10.28
N LEU A 176 1.43 11.30 9.61
CA LEU A 176 0.54 11.22 8.45
C LEU A 176 -0.93 11.15 8.89
N VAL A 177 -1.45 12.28 9.40
CA VAL A 177 -2.79 12.38 9.99
C VAL A 177 -3.91 12.09 8.97
N SER A 178 -3.66 12.30 7.67
CA SER A 178 -4.64 12.05 6.60
C SER A 178 -4.56 10.66 5.97
N LEU A 179 -3.67 9.79 6.47
CA LEU A 179 -3.41 8.48 5.85
C LEU A 179 -4.61 7.56 6.04
N LYS A 180 -5.10 7.00 4.93
CA LYS A 180 -6.26 6.10 4.88
C LYS A 180 -5.86 4.67 4.50
N GLU A 181 -4.91 4.54 3.58
CA GLU A 181 -4.44 3.24 3.11
C GLU A 181 -2.93 3.15 3.25
N LEU A 182 -2.46 2.12 3.97
CA LEU A 182 -1.05 1.78 4.10
C LEU A 182 -0.84 0.34 3.62
N ASN A 183 -0.01 0.18 2.60
CA ASN A 183 0.42 -1.12 2.13
C ASN A 183 1.94 -1.21 2.15
N VAL A 184 2.45 -2.10 2.97
CA VAL A 184 3.89 -2.38 3.13
C VAL A 184 4.17 -3.87 2.91
N SER A 185 3.36 -4.50 2.05
CA SER A 185 3.43 -5.93 1.76
C SER A 185 4.70 -6.33 1.02
N TYR A 186 5.18 -7.56 1.22
CA TYR A 186 6.38 -8.12 0.59
C TYR A 186 7.64 -7.26 0.84
N ASN A 187 7.80 -6.77 2.05
CA ASN A 187 9.03 -6.11 2.51
C ASN A 187 9.78 -7.00 3.51
N LYS A 188 10.75 -6.45 4.23
CA LYS A 188 11.55 -7.15 5.26
C LYS A 188 11.30 -6.56 6.64
N LEU A 189 10.08 -6.08 6.90
CA LEU A 189 9.76 -5.43 8.17
C LEU A 189 9.89 -6.41 9.33
N SER A 190 10.71 -6.05 10.31
CA SER A 190 10.87 -6.82 11.55
C SER A 190 9.78 -6.47 12.58
N SER A 191 9.29 -5.23 12.55
CA SER A 191 8.30 -4.69 13.49
C SER A 191 7.54 -3.52 12.86
N ILE A 192 6.40 -3.18 13.46
CA ILE A 192 5.63 -1.98 13.15
C ILE A 192 5.86 -0.97 14.28
N PRO A 193 6.15 0.32 13.98
CA PRO A 193 6.34 1.34 15.00
C PRO A 193 5.02 1.63 15.74
N PRO A 194 5.05 1.87 17.07
CA PRO A 194 3.85 2.22 17.83
C PRO A 194 3.20 3.52 17.33
N GLU A 195 3.98 4.43 16.76
CA GLU A 195 3.54 5.71 16.20
C GLU A 195 2.55 5.55 15.03
N LEU A 196 2.52 4.39 14.35
CA LEU A 196 1.46 4.11 13.36
C LEU A 196 0.06 4.19 13.98
N GLY A 197 -0.07 3.98 15.30
CA GLY A 197 -1.32 4.17 16.04
C GLY A 197 -1.84 5.61 16.06
N GLU A 198 -1.03 6.61 15.67
CA GLU A 198 -1.44 8.01 15.57
C GLU A 198 -2.19 8.33 14.26
N CYS A 199 -2.13 7.45 13.25
CA CYS A 199 -2.86 7.58 12.00
C CYS A 199 -4.35 7.21 12.16
N GLU A 200 -5.11 8.02 12.92
CA GLU A 200 -6.50 7.71 13.29
C GLU A 200 -7.46 7.57 12.09
N GLU A 201 -7.12 8.15 10.94
CA GLU A 201 -7.88 8.06 9.68
C GLU A 201 -7.63 6.76 8.88
N LEU A 202 -6.75 5.87 9.36
CA LEU A 202 -6.40 4.66 8.63
C LEU A 202 -7.61 3.70 8.53
N GLU A 203 -7.98 3.35 7.30
CA GLU A 203 -9.11 2.48 6.96
C GLU A 203 -8.62 1.10 6.47
N ARG A 204 -7.43 1.04 5.87
CA ARG A 204 -6.84 -0.19 5.31
C ARG A 204 -5.36 -0.31 5.66
N LEU A 205 -4.97 -1.45 6.23
CA LEU A 205 -3.59 -1.79 6.55
C LEU A 205 -3.22 -3.15 5.98
N GLU A 206 -2.22 -3.18 5.10
CA GLU A 206 -1.70 -4.40 4.48
C GLU A 206 -0.22 -4.59 4.82
N VAL A 207 0.08 -5.70 5.51
CA VAL A 207 1.41 -6.05 5.98
C VAL A 207 1.72 -7.50 5.60
N ILE A 208 1.41 -7.86 4.36
CA ILE A 208 1.54 -9.24 3.88
C ILE A 208 3.01 -9.61 3.72
N ALA A 209 3.40 -10.83 4.07
CA ALA A 209 4.70 -11.40 3.69
C ALA A 209 5.93 -10.56 4.10
N ASN A 210 5.94 -10.01 5.32
CA ASN A 210 7.12 -9.35 5.89
C ASN A 210 8.05 -10.31 6.65
N LEU A 211 7.66 -11.59 6.73
CA LEU A 211 8.42 -12.76 7.21
C LEU A 211 8.91 -12.74 8.66
N ASP A 212 9.12 -11.59 9.30
CA ASP A 212 9.72 -11.51 10.64
C ASP A 212 8.85 -10.82 11.70
N ILE A 213 7.68 -10.30 11.32
CA ILE A 213 6.73 -9.71 12.27
C ILE A 213 6.16 -10.79 13.19
N LYS A 214 6.43 -10.65 14.49
CA LYS A 214 5.98 -11.58 15.55
C LYS A 214 4.92 -10.99 16.47
N GLU A 215 4.89 -9.68 16.59
CA GLU A 215 3.94 -8.95 17.42
C GLU A 215 3.58 -7.62 16.78
N LEU A 216 2.47 -7.04 17.24
CA LEU A 216 2.03 -5.71 16.87
C LEU A 216 1.96 -4.83 18.12
N PRO A 217 2.36 -3.55 18.03
CA PRO A 217 2.31 -2.65 19.18
C PRO A 217 0.86 -2.42 19.63
N PHE A 218 0.69 -2.18 20.93
CA PHE A 218 -0.62 -1.98 21.53
C PHE A 218 -1.30 -0.69 21.04
N GLU A 219 -0.49 0.29 20.68
CA GLU A 219 -0.87 1.61 20.18
C GLU A 219 -1.72 1.53 18.91
N LEU A 220 -1.58 0.48 18.09
CA LEU A 220 -2.48 0.24 16.94
C LEU A 220 -3.95 0.05 17.34
N SER A 221 -4.23 -0.16 18.63
CA SER A 221 -5.60 -0.17 19.13
C SER A 221 -6.32 1.18 18.97
N ASN A 222 -5.61 2.27 18.69
CA ASN A 222 -6.16 3.58 18.39
C ASN A 222 -6.77 3.68 16.98
N LEU A 223 -6.47 2.75 16.08
CA LEU A 223 -6.98 2.72 14.69
C LEU A 223 -8.46 2.32 14.64
N LYS A 224 -9.34 3.21 15.12
CA LYS A 224 -10.79 2.95 15.24
C LYS A 224 -11.55 2.96 13.92
N LYS A 225 -10.94 3.48 12.86
CA LYS A 225 -11.51 3.53 11.50
C LYS A 225 -11.09 2.36 10.62
N LEU A 226 -10.18 1.51 11.10
CA LEU A 226 -9.67 0.39 10.31
C LEU A 226 -10.79 -0.62 10.00
N THR A 227 -11.00 -0.87 8.72
CA THR A 227 -12.00 -1.81 8.19
C THR A 227 -11.37 -3.05 7.59
N TYR A 228 -10.14 -2.93 7.07
CA TYR A 228 -9.41 -4.00 6.42
C TYR A 228 -8.01 -4.14 7.02
N LEU A 229 -7.69 -5.33 7.51
CA LEU A 229 -6.38 -5.66 8.06
C LEU A 229 -5.88 -6.98 7.49
N ASP A 230 -4.76 -6.92 6.80
CA ASP A 230 -4.06 -8.09 6.28
C ASP A 230 -2.68 -8.23 6.93
N LEU A 231 -2.52 -9.31 7.69
CA LEU A 231 -1.30 -9.72 8.38
C LEU A 231 -0.82 -11.09 7.89
N SER A 232 -1.28 -11.53 6.72
CA SER A 232 -0.96 -12.85 6.19
C SER A 232 0.54 -13.04 5.92
N ALA A 233 1.00 -14.29 6.00
CA ALA A 233 2.40 -14.66 5.74
C ALA A 233 3.44 -13.97 6.65
N ASN A 234 3.14 -13.87 7.95
CA ASN A 234 4.07 -13.39 8.98
C ASN A 234 4.38 -14.52 10.00
N LYS A 235 4.99 -14.17 11.15
CA LYS A 235 5.35 -15.11 12.22
C LYS A 235 4.57 -14.86 13.52
N LEU A 236 3.33 -14.37 13.42
CA LEU A 236 2.46 -14.12 14.57
C LEU A 236 2.10 -15.45 15.26
N SER A 237 2.30 -15.52 16.58
CA SER A 237 1.98 -16.71 17.40
C SER A 237 0.59 -16.66 18.04
N CYS A 238 0.04 -15.45 18.20
CA CYS A 238 -1.31 -15.21 18.68
C CYS A 238 -1.90 -13.96 17.98
N ILE A 239 -3.23 -13.80 18.06
CA ILE A 239 -3.88 -12.56 17.63
C ILE A 239 -3.55 -11.49 18.69
N PRO A 240 -2.91 -10.37 18.31
CA PRO A 240 -2.53 -9.35 19.27
C PRO A 240 -3.75 -8.59 19.80
N VAL A 241 -3.70 -8.20 21.07
CA VAL A 241 -4.81 -7.54 21.78
C VAL A 241 -5.25 -6.22 21.12
N CYS A 242 -4.35 -5.56 20.39
CA CYS A 242 -4.68 -4.35 19.64
C CYS A 242 -5.75 -4.59 18.56
N VAL A 243 -5.69 -5.74 17.85
CA VAL A 243 -6.66 -6.10 16.81
C VAL A 243 -8.05 -6.27 17.42
N LEU A 244 -8.16 -6.90 18.60
CA LEU A 244 -9.43 -7.08 19.32
C LEU A 244 -10.11 -5.77 19.76
N ARG A 245 -9.41 -4.63 19.65
CA ARG A 245 -9.94 -3.29 19.98
C ARG A 245 -10.34 -2.48 18.74
N MET A 246 -10.17 -3.02 17.53
CA MET A 246 -10.55 -2.39 16.27
C MET A 246 -12.03 -2.67 15.97
N SER A 247 -12.93 -1.86 16.54
CA SER A 247 -14.38 -2.11 16.52
C SER A 247 -15.04 -2.06 15.14
N LYS A 248 -14.42 -1.38 14.17
CA LYS A 248 -14.93 -1.26 12.78
C LYS A 248 -14.32 -2.27 11.82
N LEU A 249 -13.53 -3.21 12.32
CA LEU A 249 -12.84 -4.16 11.47
C LEU A 249 -13.86 -5.11 10.82
N GLN A 250 -13.88 -5.16 9.49
CA GLN A 250 -14.81 -5.97 8.70
C GLN A 250 -14.10 -7.15 8.04
N TRP A 251 -12.82 -6.99 7.75
CA TRP A 251 -12.01 -7.98 7.06
C TRP A 251 -10.69 -8.17 7.79
N LEU A 252 -10.40 -9.42 8.16
CA LEU A 252 -9.19 -9.80 8.87
C LEU A 252 -8.56 -11.03 8.23
N ASP A 253 -7.33 -10.90 7.75
CA ASP A 253 -6.52 -12.04 7.31
C ASP A 253 -5.27 -12.16 8.17
N ILE A 254 -5.16 -13.29 8.85
CA ILE A 254 -3.98 -13.70 9.62
C ILE A 254 -3.58 -15.11 9.16
N SER A 255 -3.80 -15.42 7.89
CA SER A 255 -3.43 -16.69 7.30
C SER A 255 -1.91 -16.83 7.19
N ASN A 256 -1.43 -18.07 7.05
CA ASN A 256 0.00 -18.37 6.89
C ASN A 256 0.86 -17.76 8.02
N ASN A 257 0.43 -17.93 9.26
CA ASN A 257 1.12 -17.49 10.47
C ASN A 257 1.37 -18.71 11.39
N LEU A 258 1.81 -18.46 12.63
CA LEU A 258 2.11 -19.49 13.62
C LEU A 258 1.06 -19.52 14.74
N LEU A 259 -0.19 -19.11 14.46
CA LEU A 259 -1.25 -19.05 15.46
C LEU A 259 -1.54 -20.46 16.00
N ILE A 260 -1.48 -20.60 17.33
CA ILE A 260 -1.78 -21.86 18.03
C ILE A 260 -3.25 -21.87 18.47
N ASP A 261 -3.70 -20.75 19.03
CA ASP A 261 -5.04 -20.57 19.58
C ASP A 261 -5.61 -19.19 19.20
N LEU A 262 -6.93 -19.05 19.32
CA LEU A 262 -7.63 -17.78 19.18
C LEU A 262 -8.12 -17.29 20.55
N PRO A 263 -8.05 -15.98 20.83
CA PRO A 263 -8.52 -15.42 22.09
C PRO A 263 -10.05 -15.52 22.21
N GLN A 264 -10.55 -15.71 23.44
CA GLN A 264 -11.99 -15.70 23.74
C GLN A 264 -12.63 -14.33 23.48
N ASP A 265 -11.87 -13.24 23.68
CA ASP A 265 -12.29 -11.86 23.42
C ASP A 265 -12.45 -11.50 21.92
N ILE A 266 -12.51 -12.49 21.01
CA ILE A 266 -12.71 -12.26 19.57
C ILE A 266 -14.11 -11.73 19.25
N ASP A 267 -15.08 -11.98 20.14
CA ASP A 267 -16.45 -11.47 20.09
C ASP A 267 -16.55 -9.94 20.07
N ARG A 268 -15.51 -9.23 20.54
CA ARG A 268 -15.43 -7.76 20.50
C ARG A 268 -15.39 -7.18 19.09
N LEU A 269 -15.08 -7.99 18.09
CA LEU A 269 -15.06 -7.59 16.68
C LEU A 269 -16.48 -7.64 16.10
N GLU A 270 -17.35 -6.74 16.57
CA GLU A 270 -18.79 -6.76 16.28
C GLU A 270 -19.13 -6.57 14.79
N GLU A 271 -18.29 -5.86 14.02
CA GLU A 271 -18.49 -5.60 12.58
C GLU A 271 -17.77 -6.60 11.66
N LEU A 272 -17.11 -7.62 12.21
CA LEU A 272 -16.27 -8.55 11.44
C LEU A 272 -17.10 -9.45 10.53
N GLN A 273 -16.83 -9.37 9.22
CA GLN A 273 -17.56 -10.10 8.20
C GLN A 273 -16.77 -11.28 7.66
N THR A 274 -15.46 -11.11 7.49
CA THR A 274 -14.60 -12.12 6.85
C THR A 274 -13.34 -12.33 7.66
N VAL A 275 -13.03 -13.60 7.94
CA VAL A 275 -11.81 -13.99 8.65
C VAL A 275 -11.09 -15.11 7.90
N PHE A 276 -9.82 -14.88 7.57
CA PHE A 276 -8.92 -15.89 7.01
C PHE A 276 -7.89 -16.32 8.05
N LEU A 277 -7.90 -17.61 8.38
CA LEU A 277 -7.05 -18.24 9.39
C LEU A 277 -6.36 -19.50 8.86
N HIS A 278 -6.44 -19.79 7.56
CA HIS A 278 -5.79 -20.96 6.98
C HIS A 278 -4.27 -20.87 7.09
N LYS A 279 -3.58 -22.00 6.95
CA LYS A 279 -2.13 -22.17 7.14
C LYS A 279 -1.64 -21.66 8.50
N ASN A 280 -2.38 -21.97 9.55
CA ASN A 280 -1.99 -21.76 10.94
C ASN A 280 -1.93 -23.12 11.68
N LYS A 281 -1.56 -23.09 12.96
CA LYS A 281 -1.46 -24.28 13.83
C LYS A 281 -2.65 -24.40 14.79
N LEU A 282 -3.82 -23.90 14.37
CA LEU A 282 -5.03 -23.85 15.18
C LEU A 282 -5.57 -25.26 15.44
N THR A 283 -5.85 -25.55 16.72
CA THR A 283 -6.42 -26.84 17.14
C THR A 283 -7.92 -26.76 17.46
N TYR A 284 -8.40 -25.61 17.91
CA TYR A 284 -9.82 -25.35 18.17
C TYR A 284 -10.22 -23.93 17.74
N LEU A 285 -11.52 -23.75 17.47
CA LEU A 285 -12.14 -22.44 17.32
C LEU A 285 -13.00 -22.12 18.55
N PRO A 286 -12.88 -20.92 19.14
CA PRO A 286 -13.64 -20.53 20.33
C PRO A 286 -15.14 -20.39 20.02
N MET A 287 -15.98 -20.71 21.00
CA MET A 287 -17.44 -20.60 20.85
C MET A 287 -17.87 -19.14 20.68
N GLU A 288 -17.09 -18.21 21.21
CA GLU A 288 -17.30 -16.77 21.17
C GLU A 288 -17.40 -16.23 19.73
N MET A 289 -16.81 -16.90 18.73
CA MET A 289 -16.99 -16.52 17.32
C MET A 289 -18.45 -16.60 16.86
N THR A 290 -19.29 -17.44 17.49
CA THR A 290 -20.72 -17.53 17.15
C THR A 290 -21.52 -16.31 17.61
N LEU A 291 -20.96 -15.50 18.52
CA LEU A 291 -21.59 -14.25 19.00
C LEU A 291 -21.46 -13.12 17.97
N ILE A 292 -20.52 -13.22 17.03
CA ILE A 292 -20.29 -12.21 16.01
C ILE A 292 -21.35 -12.36 14.90
N SER A 293 -22.44 -11.62 15.06
CA SER A 293 -23.61 -11.70 14.17
C SER A 293 -23.37 -11.27 12.71
N THR A 294 -22.29 -10.54 12.46
CA THR A 294 -21.94 -9.98 11.14
C THR A 294 -21.06 -10.90 10.30
N LEU A 295 -20.57 -12.01 10.85
CA LEU A 295 -19.72 -12.97 10.15
C LEU A 295 -20.45 -13.59 8.95
N LYS A 296 -19.78 -13.57 7.81
CA LYS A 296 -20.25 -14.13 6.52
C LYS A 296 -19.31 -15.19 6.00
N MET A 297 -18.01 -15.10 6.26
CA MET A 297 -17.02 -16.02 5.71
C MET A 297 -15.92 -16.30 6.72
N ILE A 298 -15.62 -17.58 6.88
CA ILE A 298 -14.55 -18.06 7.74
C ILE A 298 -13.78 -19.11 6.97
N VAL A 299 -12.48 -18.91 6.82
CA VAL A 299 -11.59 -19.84 6.13
C VAL A 299 -10.54 -20.35 7.09
N VAL A 300 -10.49 -21.66 7.31
CA VAL A 300 -9.57 -22.29 8.27
C VAL A 300 -8.85 -23.48 7.66
N SER A 301 -7.70 -23.85 8.24
CA SER A 301 -7.01 -25.09 7.86
C SER A 301 -7.61 -26.29 8.58
N GLY A 302 -8.03 -27.30 7.84
CA GLY A 302 -8.63 -28.52 8.37
C GLY A 302 -7.63 -29.53 8.93
N ASP A 303 -6.33 -29.35 8.71
CA ASP A 303 -5.32 -30.38 9.00
C ASP A 303 -5.08 -30.63 10.49
N LEU A 304 -5.25 -29.61 11.33
CA LEU A 304 -4.98 -29.66 12.78
C LEU A 304 -6.21 -29.39 13.65
N LEU A 305 -7.34 -29.03 13.04
CA LEU A 305 -8.56 -28.70 13.78
C LEU A 305 -9.23 -29.95 14.32
N VAL A 306 -9.33 -30.04 15.65
CA VAL A 306 -9.98 -31.14 16.38
C VAL A 306 -11.40 -30.78 16.76
N CYS A 307 -11.66 -29.51 17.13
CA CYS A 307 -12.95 -29.06 17.63
C CYS A 307 -13.38 -27.75 16.99
N ILE A 308 -14.60 -27.74 16.46
CA ILE A 308 -15.24 -26.56 15.86
C ILE A 308 -16.63 -26.42 16.49
N PRO A 309 -17.06 -25.22 16.92
CA PRO A 309 -18.41 -25.00 17.44
C PRO A 309 -19.46 -25.39 16.39
N THR A 310 -20.34 -26.34 16.72
CA THR A 310 -21.33 -26.88 15.77
C THR A 310 -22.25 -25.78 15.21
N GLN A 311 -22.59 -24.78 16.03
CA GLN A 311 -23.38 -23.61 15.62
C GLN A 311 -22.73 -22.77 14.50
N LEU A 312 -21.40 -22.79 14.39
CA LEU A 312 -20.68 -22.10 13.33
C LEU A 312 -20.78 -22.84 11.99
N CYS A 313 -20.71 -24.17 12.04
CA CYS A 313 -20.85 -25.05 10.87
C CYS A 313 -22.29 -25.12 10.35
N ASP A 314 -23.26 -25.11 11.25
CA ASP A 314 -24.67 -25.30 10.91
C ASP A 314 -25.36 -24.01 10.45
N ASN A 315 -24.69 -22.85 10.55
CA ASN A 315 -25.27 -21.57 10.16
C ASN A 315 -25.24 -21.39 8.62
N PRO A 316 -26.39 -21.40 7.92
CA PRO A 316 -26.44 -21.28 6.46
C PRO A 316 -26.03 -19.90 5.94
N ALA A 317 -25.98 -18.88 6.79
CA ALA A 317 -25.53 -17.53 6.41
C ALA A 317 -24.00 -17.42 6.41
N ILE A 318 -23.29 -18.31 7.09
CA ILE A 318 -21.82 -18.30 7.20
C ILE A 318 -21.25 -19.29 6.18
N LYS A 319 -20.44 -18.77 5.27
CA LYS A 319 -19.63 -19.61 4.37
C LYS A 319 -18.39 -20.10 5.13
N PHE A 320 -18.51 -21.27 5.73
CA PHE A 320 -17.40 -21.95 6.38
C PHE A 320 -16.60 -22.77 5.36
N ILE A 321 -15.32 -22.46 5.20
CA ILE A 321 -14.42 -23.12 4.24
C ILE A 321 -13.26 -23.75 5.01
N THR A 322 -13.12 -25.07 4.90
CA THR A 322 -11.95 -25.80 5.39
C THR A 322 -11.01 -26.09 4.23
N LEU A 323 -9.75 -25.67 4.37
CA LEU A 323 -8.68 -25.97 3.43
C LEU A 323 -7.80 -27.07 4.01
N TYR A 324 -7.53 -28.11 3.24
CA TYR A 324 -6.58 -29.16 3.61
C TYR A 324 -5.33 -28.99 2.77
N ASP A 325 -4.16 -28.93 3.40
CA ASP A 325 -2.90 -28.94 2.66
C ASP A 325 -2.72 -30.32 2.02
N ASN A 326 -2.64 -30.37 0.69
CA ASN A 326 -2.25 -31.60 0.00
C ASN A 326 -0.74 -31.81 0.22
N PRO A 327 -0.32 -32.92 0.87
CA PRO A 327 1.09 -33.15 1.19
C PRO A 327 1.81 -33.72 -0.05
N THR A 328 1.91 -32.94 -1.13
CA THR A 328 2.65 -33.38 -2.33
C THR A 328 4.11 -32.95 -2.35
N GLU A 329 4.59 -32.15 -1.40
CA GLU A 329 5.99 -31.66 -1.40
C GLU A 329 6.71 -31.74 -0.03
N ALA A 330 6.09 -32.29 1.01
CA ALA A 330 6.62 -32.27 2.38
C ALA A 330 7.75 -33.30 2.68
N HIS A 331 8.46 -33.82 1.67
CA HIS A 331 9.51 -34.85 1.85
C HIS A 331 10.88 -34.50 1.26
N LEU A 332 11.28 -33.23 1.21
CA LEU A 332 12.65 -32.86 0.80
C LEU A 332 13.44 -31.96 1.77
N GLU A 333 12.99 -31.77 3.00
CA GLU A 333 13.76 -31.04 4.01
C GLU A 333 13.94 -31.82 5.31
N LYS A 334 14.61 -32.98 5.25
CA LYS A 334 15.47 -33.43 6.36
C LYS A 334 16.73 -34.04 5.77
N GLY A 335 17.86 -33.42 6.08
CA GLY A 335 19.19 -33.88 5.71
C GLY A 335 19.40 -35.35 6.08
N TYR A 336 19.33 -36.18 5.06
CA TYR A 336 20.07 -37.43 4.98
C TYR A 336 20.78 -37.34 3.63
N GLU A 337 22.11 -37.35 3.64
CA GLU A 337 22.86 -37.68 2.43
C GLU A 337 22.41 -39.08 2.00
N ILE A 338 21.60 -39.14 0.95
CA ILE A 338 21.23 -40.39 0.29
C ILE A 338 22.48 -40.78 -0.49
N PRO A 339 23.13 -41.92 -0.20
CA PRO A 339 24.21 -42.41 -1.06
C PRO A 339 23.64 -42.57 -2.47
N GLU A 340 24.32 -42.04 -3.50
CA GLU A 340 23.85 -42.02 -4.90
C GLU A 340 23.37 -43.40 -5.41
N ASP A 341 23.82 -44.48 -4.80
CA ASP A 341 23.40 -45.84 -5.10
C ASP A 341 21.92 -46.16 -4.73
N TYR A 342 21.32 -45.47 -3.75
CA TYR A 342 19.96 -45.74 -3.27
C TYR A 342 18.86 -45.22 -4.22
N GLU A 343 19.08 -44.10 -4.91
CA GLU A 343 18.14 -43.62 -5.93
C GLU A 343 18.14 -44.52 -7.17
N ILE A 344 19.31 -45.06 -7.54
CA ILE A 344 19.44 -45.97 -8.68
C ILE A 344 18.70 -47.29 -8.40
N ILE A 345 18.79 -47.83 -7.18
CA ILE A 345 18.10 -49.07 -6.79
C ILE A 345 16.58 -48.88 -6.79
N ARG A 346 16.08 -47.78 -6.20
CA ARG A 346 14.63 -47.53 -6.14
C ARG A 346 14.01 -47.26 -7.52
N ASN A 347 14.72 -46.52 -8.37
CA ASN A 347 14.29 -46.27 -9.74
C ASN A 347 14.31 -47.55 -10.59
N LYS A 348 15.26 -48.46 -10.33
CA LYS A 348 15.31 -49.78 -10.99
C LYS A 348 14.16 -50.67 -10.55
N GLU A 349 13.87 -50.76 -9.25
CA GLU A 349 12.73 -51.54 -8.73
C GLU A 349 11.39 -51.00 -9.22
N PHE A 350 11.24 -49.68 -9.31
CA PHE A 350 10.05 -49.03 -9.87
C PHE A 350 9.89 -49.28 -11.37
N LEU A 351 10.98 -49.21 -12.15
CA LEU A 351 10.97 -49.57 -13.56
C LEU A 351 10.68 -51.06 -13.79
N ASP A 352 11.24 -51.95 -12.97
CA ASP A 352 11.01 -53.39 -13.08
C ASP A 352 9.55 -53.75 -12.75
N THR A 353 8.96 -53.15 -11.70
CA THR A 353 7.53 -53.33 -11.39
C THR A 353 6.61 -52.69 -12.43
N TYR A 354 7.00 -51.54 -13.01
CA TYR A 354 6.25 -50.91 -14.09
C TYR A 354 6.26 -51.77 -15.36
N ILE A 355 7.43 -52.31 -15.75
CA ILE A 355 7.59 -53.20 -16.90
C ILE A 355 6.82 -54.51 -16.69
N GLU A 356 6.83 -55.09 -15.49
CA GLU A 356 5.98 -56.25 -15.16
C GLU A 356 4.49 -55.93 -15.25
N SER A 357 4.07 -54.73 -14.85
CA SER A 357 2.68 -54.30 -14.94
C SER A 357 2.21 -54.15 -16.40
N ILE A 358 3.10 -53.72 -17.30
CA ILE A 358 2.83 -53.61 -18.74
C ILE A 358 2.73 -55.01 -19.36
N LYS A 359 3.66 -55.91 -19.04
CA LYS A 359 3.62 -57.31 -19.53
C LYS A 359 2.35 -58.05 -19.07
N LYS A 360 1.85 -57.76 -17.86
CA LYS A 360 0.56 -58.29 -17.36
C LYS A 360 -0.65 -57.71 -18.08
N ARG A 361 -0.59 -56.46 -18.56
CA ARG A 361 -1.68 -55.83 -19.31
C ARG A 361 -1.76 -56.32 -20.76
N ASP A 362 -0.62 -56.60 -21.40
CA ASP A 362 -0.59 -57.13 -22.77
C ASP A 362 -0.99 -58.62 -22.86
N THR A 363 -1.06 -59.33 -21.73
CA THR A 363 -1.42 -60.76 -21.67
C THR A 363 -2.87 -61.03 -21.25
N ALA A 364 -3.66 -59.99 -20.93
CA ALA A 364 -5.05 -60.14 -20.53
C ALA A 364 -5.99 -60.12 -21.77
N PRO A 365 -6.74 -61.21 -22.06
CA PRO A 365 -7.66 -61.23 -23.19
C PRO A 365 -8.87 -60.33 -22.91
N ILE A 366 -9.20 -59.49 -23.89
CA ILE A 366 -10.34 -58.56 -23.86
C ILE A 366 -11.63 -59.37 -23.92
N TYR A 367 -12.34 -59.49 -22.79
CA TYR A 367 -13.76 -59.83 -22.79
C TYR A 367 -14.52 -58.84 -21.91
N THR A 368 -15.43 -58.11 -22.55
CA THR A 368 -16.36 -57.16 -21.96
C THR A 368 -17.49 -57.89 -21.24
N THR A 369 -17.62 -57.72 -19.92
CA THR A 369 -18.77 -58.23 -19.15
C THR A 369 -19.78 -57.12 -18.91
N LYS A 370 -21.02 -57.34 -19.36
CA LYS A 370 -22.19 -56.48 -19.16
C LYS A 370 -22.41 -56.13 -17.69
N VAL A 371 -22.72 -54.86 -17.41
CA VAL A 371 -23.21 -54.38 -16.11
C VAL A 371 -24.72 -54.19 -16.19
N SER A 372 -25.47 -54.83 -15.30
CA SER A 372 -26.91 -54.61 -15.10
C SER A 372 -27.14 -53.73 -13.88
N LEU A 373 -27.93 -52.66 -14.03
CA LEU A 373 -28.36 -51.75 -12.97
C LEU A 373 -29.75 -52.16 -12.47
N SER A 374 -29.96 -52.15 -11.15
CA SER A 374 -31.27 -52.25 -10.51
C SER A 374 -31.53 -51.01 -9.65
N CYS A 375 -32.57 -50.24 -10.00
CA CYS A 375 -33.14 -49.18 -9.17
C CYS A 375 -34.13 -49.79 -8.18
N HIS A 376 -33.99 -49.45 -6.89
CA HIS A 376 -35.07 -49.61 -5.92
C HIS A 376 -35.76 -48.26 -5.73
N LEU A 377 -37.10 -48.28 -5.86
CA LEU A 377 -38.05 -47.20 -5.58
C LEU A 377 -38.13 -46.88 -4.09
#